data_AF-A0A936A0J3-F1
#
_entry.id   AF-A0A936A0J3-F1
#
_cell.length_a   1.000
_cell.length_b   1.000
_cell.length_c   1.000
_cell.angle_alpha   90.00
_cell.angle_beta   90.00
_cell.angle_gamma   90.00
#
_symmetry.space_group_name_H-M   'P 1'
#
loop_
_entity.id
_entity.type
_entity.pdbx_description
1 polymer ?
#
loop_
_entity_poly.entity_id
_entity_poly.type
_entity_poly.pdbx_seq_one_letter_code
_entity_poly.pdbx_strand_id
1 'polypeptide(L)'
;MTRLFRFSLLSLMISPALAASDIPASRWHLSTPIELTDGEHADALGITDGNIRLRGGSQAGSVRLNNGELKLDKGSSAGSVWIGVGEGRIAGAVAGDVYCGTGTLTITATAEIQGNVTSLGCVLDIAGGARIGGDVVSFGPDVRLGPDLALPGRLAMLPGRGEREERDRPTLDVRRGTAVSGGVLLDHCVQIEVGRDTDVRISGVAPHEPTAPNRPDHAPCSRFPGAQGVIDRAGLPAPDDVFVHGAPESRPGSELSDVRLVNSGMELAAAARAGTIRTHNGAVVLGVGAVAKSLDVLNGAVVLKPESRIEGPVNVGNGPLVMEQGSSIQGEVRVVTSS
;
A
#
# COMPACT_ATOMS: atom_id res chain seq x y z
N MET A 1 -14.28 -60.16 -51.50
CA MET A 1 -13.36 -59.42 -50.62
C MET A 1 -13.57 -57.93 -50.86
N THR A 2 -14.43 -57.30 -50.06
CA THR A 2 -14.90 -55.92 -50.29
C THR A 2 -14.22 -55.02 -49.26
N ARG A 3 -13.32 -54.13 -49.70
CA ARG A 3 -12.63 -53.17 -48.82
C ARG A 3 -13.48 -51.90 -48.68
N LEU A 4 -13.95 -51.65 -47.46
CA LEU A 4 -14.60 -50.41 -47.04
C LEU A 4 -13.55 -49.30 -46.88
N PHE A 5 -13.72 -48.17 -47.59
CA PHE A 5 -12.98 -46.94 -47.36
C PHE A 5 -13.63 -46.14 -46.22
N ARG A 6 -12.87 -45.85 -45.16
CA ARG A 6 -13.27 -44.99 -44.04
C ARG A 6 -12.87 -43.56 -44.36
N PHE A 7 -13.84 -42.67 -44.59
CA PHE A 7 -13.62 -41.22 -44.63
C PHE A 7 -13.45 -40.70 -43.20
N SER A 8 -12.28 -40.15 -42.87
CA SER A 8 -12.06 -39.37 -41.66
C SER A 8 -12.53 -37.94 -41.92
N LEU A 9 -13.61 -37.51 -41.25
CA LEU A 9 -13.97 -36.09 -41.17
C LEU A 9 -12.94 -35.37 -40.29
N LEU A 10 -12.08 -34.59 -40.94
CA LEU A 10 -11.19 -33.63 -40.29
C LEU A 10 -12.04 -32.41 -39.90
N SER A 11 -12.49 -32.33 -38.65
CA SER A 11 -13.16 -31.14 -38.11
C SER A 11 -12.15 -30.00 -38.03
N LEU A 12 -12.27 -29.05 -38.96
CA LEU A 12 -11.57 -27.78 -38.94
C LEU A 12 -12.12 -26.95 -37.76
N MET A 13 -11.45 -27.00 -36.61
CA MET A 13 -11.74 -26.08 -35.50
C MET A 13 -11.26 -24.68 -35.90
N ILE A 14 -12.18 -23.88 -36.42
CA ILE A 14 -11.99 -22.44 -36.58
C ILE A 14 -12.16 -21.84 -35.19
N SER A 15 -11.05 -21.59 -34.48
CA SER A 15 -11.08 -20.77 -33.27
C SER A 15 -11.54 -19.36 -33.65
N PRO A 16 -12.64 -18.84 -33.09
CA PRO A 16 -12.95 -17.43 -33.23
C PRO A 16 -11.87 -16.66 -32.48
N ALA A 17 -10.97 -15.99 -33.20
CA ALA A 17 -10.17 -14.93 -32.62
C ALA A 17 -11.17 -13.85 -32.17
N LEU A 18 -11.47 -13.80 -30.86
CA LEU A 18 -12.19 -12.67 -30.29
C LEU A 18 -11.37 -11.43 -30.63
N ALA A 19 -11.94 -10.56 -31.44
CA ALA A 19 -11.41 -9.23 -31.68
C ALA A 19 -11.39 -8.52 -30.32
N ALA A 20 -10.20 -8.31 -29.76
CA ALA A 20 -10.01 -7.45 -28.61
C ALA A 20 -10.59 -6.10 -28.97
N SER A 21 -11.65 -5.66 -28.27
CA SER A 21 -12.20 -4.34 -28.50
C SER A 21 -11.20 -3.32 -27.96
N ASP A 22 -10.71 -2.43 -28.83
CA ASP A 22 -9.89 -1.30 -28.41
C ASP A 22 -10.73 -0.36 -27.53
N ILE A 23 -10.58 -0.53 -26.22
CA ILE A 23 -11.17 0.34 -25.22
C ILE A 23 -10.30 1.60 -25.11
N PRO A 24 -10.90 2.80 -24.94
CA PRO A 24 -10.12 4.01 -24.71
C PRO A 24 -9.12 3.83 -23.57
N ALA A 25 -7.88 4.27 -23.81
CA ALA A 25 -6.73 4.18 -22.91
C ALA A 25 -7.04 4.56 -21.45
N SER A 26 -7.90 5.55 -21.22
CA SER A 26 -8.30 5.96 -19.87
C SER A 26 -9.81 6.09 -19.73
N ARG A 27 -10.38 5.47 -18.69
CA ARG A 27 -11.79 5.66 -18.29
C ARG A 27 -11.85 6.36 -16.94
N TRP A 28 -12.42 7.55 -16.93
CA TRP A 28 -12.73 8.29 -15.71
C TRP A 28 -14.23 8.51 -15.63
N HIS A 29 -14.84 7.95 -14.60
CA HIS A 29 -16.25 8.14 -14.31
C HIS A 29 -16.42 8.90 -13.01
N LEU A 30 -17.51 9.65 -12.89
CA LEU A 30 -17.93 10.15 -11.59
C LEU A 30 -18.56 8.98 -10.84
N SER A 31 -19.78 8.56 -11.22
CA SER A 31 -20.52 7.58 -10.42
C SER A 31 -20.93 6.28 -11.13
N THR A 32 -20.66 6.15 -12.42
CA THR A 32 -21.06 4.95 -13.17
C THR A 32 -20.09 3.81 -12.87
N PRO A 33 -20.57 2.63 -12.42
CA PRO A 33 -19.70 1.48 -12.20
C PRO A 33 -18.88 1.12 -13.44
N ILE A 34 -17.61 0.80 -13.24
CA ILE A 34 -16.70 0.34 -14.30
C ILE A 34 -16.50 -1.15 -14.10
N GLU A 35 -16.81 -1.94 -15.13
CA GLU A 35 -16.49 -3.37 -15.16
C GLU A 35 -15.61 -3.64 -16.38
N LEU A 36 -14.45 -4.28 -16.16
CA LEU A 36 -13.67 -4.90 -17.22
C LEU A 36 -13.89 -6.41 -17.19
N THR A 37 -14.25 -6.95 -18.34
CA THR A 37 -14.51 -8.37 -18.61
C THR A 37 -13.28 -9.06 -19.20
N ASP A 38 -13.34 -10.38 -19.38
CA ASP A 38 -12.21 -11.18 -19.86
C ASP A 38 -11.67 -10.66 -21.20
N GLY A 39 -10.35 -10.46 -21.28
CA GLY A 39 -9.66 -9.90 -22.44
C GLY A 39 -9.74 -8.37 -22.59
N GLU A 40 -10.50 -7.66 -21.77
CA GLU A 40 -10.54 -6.19 -21.80
C GLU A 40 -9.29 -5.59 -21.12
N HIS A 41 -8.76 -4.55 -21.75
CA HIS A 41 -7.59 -3.79 -21.27
C HIS A 41 -7.94 -2.30 -21.14
N ALA A 42 -7.42 -1.65 -20.11
CA ALA A 42 -7.42 -0.19 -19.98
C ALA A 42 -6.06 0.28 -19.45
N ASP A 43 -5.52 1.41 -19.92
CA ASP A 43 -4.28 1.93 -19.34
C ASP A 43 -4.55 2.53 -17.95
N ALA A 44 -5.66 3.25 -17.78
CA ALA A 44 -6.05 3.81 -16.49
C ALA A 44 -7.57 3.75 -16.25
N LEU A 45 -7.96 3.32 -15.06
CA LEU A 45 -9.34 3.38 -14.56
C LEU A 45 -9.41 4.31 -13.35
N GLY A 46 -10.41 5.19 -13.34
CA GLY A 46 -10.65 6.11 -12.24
C GLY A 46 -12.15 6.31 -11.98
N ILE A 47 -12.56 6.30 -10.71
CA ILE A 47 -13.94 6.63 -10.32
C ILE A 47 -14.01 7.49 -9.06
N THR A 48 -14.99 8.40 -9.00
CA THR A 48 -15.30 9.25 -7.84
C THR A 48 -16.74 9.01 -7.39
N ASP A 49 -16.94 8.00 -6.52
CA ASP A 49 -18.25 7.50 -6.04
C ASP A 49 -18.86 6.36 -6.86
N GLY A 50 -18.27 5.18 -6.81
CA GLY A 50 -18.88 4.00 -7.41
C GLY A 50 -17.99 2.77 -7.32
N ASN A 51 -18.27 1.78 -8.18
CA ASN A 51 -17.59 0.49 -8.09
C ASN A 51 -16.70 0.25 -9.30
N ILE A 52 -15.50 -0.25 -9.07
CA ILE A 52 -14.61 -0.78 -10.12
C ILE A 52 -14.49 -2.27 -9.93
N ARG A 53 -14.73 -3.05 -10.99
CA ARG A 53 -14.51 -4.49 -11.01
C ARG A 53 -13.66 -4.91 -12.20
N LEU A 54 -12.57 -5.61 -11.92
CA LEU A 54 -11.76 -6.30 -12.94
C LEU A 54 -12.04 -7.80 -12.83
N ARG A 55 -12.66 -8.38 -13.86
CA ARG A 55 -12.88 -9.83 -13.96
C ARG A 55 -11.59 -10.57 -14.31
N GLY A 56 -11.56 -11.88 -14.10
CA GLY A 56 -10.44 -12.71 -14.52
C GLY A 56 -10.12 -12.50 -16.01
N GLY A 57 -8.83 -12.37 -16.34
CA GLY A 57 -8.33 -12.09 -17.69
C GLY A 57 -8.37 -10.62 -18.13
N SER A 58 -8.99 -9.73 -17.35
CA SER A 58 -8.93 -8.28 -17.60
C SER A 58 -7.65 -7.64 -17.05
N GLN A 59 -7.26 -6.51 -17.64
CA GLN A 59 -6.03 -5.80 -17.28
C GLN A 59 -6.28 -4.29 -17.17
N ALA A 60 -5.67 -3.66 -16.16
CA ALA A 60 -5.60 -2.20 -16.05
C ALA A 60 -4.17 -1.73 -15.76
N GLY A 61 -3.66 -0.70 -16.42
CA GLY A 61 -2.35 -0.13 -16.06
C GLY A 61 -2.35 0.53 -14.68
N SER A 62 -3.40 1.27 -14.32
CA SER A 62 -3.60 1.81 -12.97
C SER A 62 -5.08 1.86 -12.61
N VAL A 63 -5.42 1.62 -11.34
CA VAL A 63 -6.79 1.69 -10.84
C VAL A 63 -6.90 2.67 -9.68
N ARG A 64 -7.76 3.68 -9.82
CA ARG A 64 -8.01 4.71 -8.81
C ARG A 64 -9.48 4.73 -8.40
N LEU A 65 -9.74 4.46 -7.14
CA LEU A 65 -11.06 4.54 -6.53
C LEU A 65 -11.05 5.65 -5.48
N ASN A 66 -11.70 6.79 -5.71
CA ASN A 66 -11.80 7.83 -4.68
C ASN A 66 -12.76 7.46 -3.56
N ASN A 67 -13.90 6.85 -3.91
CA ASN A 67 -14.93 6.42 -2.97
C ASN A 67 -15.75 5.27 -3.57
N GLY A 68 -15.95 4.17 -2.82
CA GLY A 68 -16.83 3.06 -3.19
C GLY A 68 -16.21 1.66 -3.02
N GLU A 69 -16.45 0.75 -3.97
CA GLU A 69 -15.92 -0.63 -3.91
C GLU A 69 -14.96 -0.92 -5.07
N LEU A 70 -13.79 -1.48 -4.76
CA LEU A 70 -12.85 -2.02 -5.74
C LEU A 70 -12.77 -3.53 -5.60
N LYS A 71 -12.96 -4.25 -6.70
CA LYS A 71 -12.80 -5.71 -6.76
C LYS A 71 -11.91 -6.14 -7.92
N LEU A 72 -10.75 -6.71 -7.59
CA LEU A 72 -9.87 -7.39 -8.55
C LEU A 72 -10.11 -8.89 -8.40
N ASP A 73 -10.86 -9.51 -9.31
CA ASP A 73 -11.11 -10.95 -9.27
C ASP A 73 -9.82 -11.74 -9.59
N LYS A 74 -9.78 -13.01 -9.18
CA LYS A 74 -8.67 -13.91 -9.50
C LYS A 74 -8.40 -13.93 -11.01
N GLY A 75 -7.14 -13.79 -11.39
CA GLY A 75 -6.70 -13.76 -12.79
C GLY A 75 -6.83 -12.41 -13.48
N SER A 76 -7.35 -11.38 -12.80
CA SER A 76 -7.20 -9.99 -13.26
C SER A 76 -5.80 -9.46 -12.93
N SER A 77 -5.39 -8.38 -13.59
CA SER A 77 -4.15 -7.67 -13.24
C SER A 77 -4.33 -6.15 -13.24
N ALA A 78 -3.63 -5.49 -12.32
CA ALA A 78 -3.47 -4.04 -12.30
C ALA A 78 -1.97 -3.67 -12.24
N GLY A 79 -1.55 -2.54 -12.79
CA GLY A 79 -0.19 -2.04 -12.55
C GLY A 79 -0.07 -1.46 -11.13
N SER A 80 -0.92 -0.50 -10.76
CA SER A 80 -1.02 0.01 -9.38
C SER A 80 -2.47 0.19 -8.94
N VAL A 81 -2.70 0.18 -7.62
CA VAL A 81 -4.03 0.32 -7.03
C VAL A 81 -4.03 1.40 -5.97
N TRP A 82 -4.94 2.36 -6.09
CA TRP A 82 -5.17 3.40 -5.10
C TRP A 82 -6.65 3.44 -4.73
N ILE A 83 -6.94 3.28 -3.44
CA ILE A 83 -8.27 3.36 -2.85
C ILE A 83 -8.25 4.52 -1.86
N GLY A 84 -8.98 5.59 -2.13
CA GLY A 84 -9.13 6.73 -1.25
C GLY A 84 -10.00 6.38 -0.06
N VAL A 85 -11.27 6.12 -0.31
CA VAL A 85 -12.28 5.75 0.69
C VAL A 85 -13.07 4.53 0.22
N GLY A 86 -13.34 3.59 1.12
CA GLY A 86 -14.28 2.49 0.88
C GLY A 86 -13.67 1.10 1.02
N GLU A 87 -14.14 0.16 0.21
CA GLU A 87 -13.79 -1.26 0.34
C GLU A 87 -12.97 -1.75 -0.85
N GLY A 88 -11.80 -2.32 -0.57
CA GLY A 88 -10.94 -2.97 -1.55
C GLY A 88 -10.89 -4.46 -1.33
N ARG A 89 -11.09 -5.24 -2.39
CA ARG A 89 -10.83 -6.68 -2.39
C ARG A 89 -9.93 -7.06 -3.55
N ILE A 90 -8.71 -7.51 -3.24
CA ILE A 90 -7.70 -7.91 -4.23
C ILE A 90 -7.55 -9.43 -4.21
N ALA A 91 -7.88 -10.06 -5.33
CA ALA A 91 -7.64 -11.49 -5.58
C ALA A 91 -6.82 -11.76 -6.85
N GLY A 92 -6.57 -10.73 -7.66
CA GLY A 92 -5.71 -10.76 -8.84
C GLY A 92 -4.27 -10.33 -8.56
N ALA A 93 -3.54 -10.01 -9.64
CA ALA A 93 -2.16 -9.54 -9.57
C ALA A 93 -2.07 -8.01 -9.57
N VAL A 94 -1.11 -7.45 -8.83
CA VAL A 94 -0.75 -6.03 -8.86
C VAL A 94 0.77 -5.93 -9.06
N ALA A 95 1.21 -5.35 -10.17
CA ALA A 95 2.63 -5.27 -10.52
C ALA A 95 3.42 -4.22 -9.70
N GLY A 96 2.73 -3.26 -9.10
CA GLY A 96 3.28 -2.18 -8.31
C GLY A 96 2.66 -2.13 -6.92
N ASP A 97 2.45 -0.92 -6.42
CA ASP A 97 2.01 -0.67 -5.07
C ASP A 97 0.47 -0.69 -4.94
N VAL A 98 0.01 -1.04 -3.73
CA VAL A 98 -1.38 -0.93 -3.31
C VAL A 98 -1.46 0.09 -2.18
N TYR A 99 -2.35 1.07 -2.35
CA TYR A 99 -2.64 2.10 -1.37
C TYR A 99 -4.11 2.06 -0.96
N CYS A 100 -4.37 2.16 0.35
CA CYS A 100 -5.71 2.31 0.92
C CYS A 100 -5.73 3.47 1.92
N GLY A 101 -6.57 4.47 1.69
CA GLY A 101 -6.71 5.64 2.54
C GLY A 101 -7.57 5.37 3.77
N THR A 102 -8.86 5.08 3.57
CA THR A 102 -9.81 4.83 4.66
C THR A 102 -10.83 3.75 4.26
N GLY A 103 -11.20 2.88 5.20
CA GLY A 103 -12.20 1.83 5.00
C GLY A 103 -11.63 0.44 5.25
N THR A 104 -11.78 -0.49 4.31
CA THR A 104 -11.30 -1.86 4.45
C THR A 104 -10.53 -2.29 3.22
N LEU A 105 -9.37 -2.94 3.40
CA LEU A 105 -8.62 -3.58 2.33
C LEU A 105 -8.43 -5.06 2.66
N THR A 106 -9.01 -5.93 1.83
CA THR A 106 -8.85 -7.39 1.90
C THR A 106 -7.96 -7.88 0.75
N ILE A 107 -6.82 -8.46 1.09
CA ILE A 107 -5.91 -9.13 0.17
C ILE A 107 -6.12 -10.63 0.33
N THR A 108 -6.72 -11.25 -0.67
CA THR A 108 -7.15 -12.66 -0.58
C THR A 108 -6.00 -13.63 -0.87
N ALA A 109 -6.21 -14.92 -0.59
CA ALA A 109 -5.18 -15.95 -0.71
C ALA A 109 -4.66 -16.22 -2.13
N THR A 110 -5.28 -15.62 -3.17
CA THR A 110 -4.80 -15.73 -4.56
C THR A 110 -4.14 -14.45 -5.06
N ALA A 111 -4.05 -13.42 -4.22
CA ALA A 111 -3.48 -12.14 -4.60
C ALA A 111 -1.96 -12.23 -4.76
N GLU A 112 -1.44 -11.52 -5.74
CA GLU A 112 -0.01 -11.39 -6.01
C GLU A 112 0.35 -9.92 -6.18
N ILE A 113 0.93 -9.30 -5.15
CA ILE A 113 1.33 -7.90 -5.16
C ILE A 113 2.86 -7.87 -5.20
N GLN A 114 3.44 -7.34 -6.26
CA GLN A 114 4.90 -7.26 -6.39
C GLN A 114 5.49 -6.11 -5.57
N GLY A 115 4.74 -5.01 -5.41
CA GLY A 115 5.15 -3.85 -4.63
C GLY A 115 4.77 -3.91 -3.15
N ASN A 116 4.60 -2.73 -2.58
CA ASN A 116 4.26 -2.49 -1.18
C ASN A 116 2.75 -2.38 -0.98
N VAL A 117 2.32 -2.58 0.26
CA VAL A 117 0.94 -2.31 0.68
C VAL A 117 0.97 -1.21 1.75
N THR A 118 0.32 -0.09 1.47
CA THR A 118 0.21 1.03 2.41
C THR A 118 -1.24 1.29 2.78
N SER A 119 -1.57 1.18 4.07
CA SER A 119 -2.87 1.56 4.64
C SER A 119 -2.69 2.84 5.46
N LEU A 120 -3.39 3.92 5.16
CA LEU A 120 -3.36 5.15 5.98
C LEU A 120 -4.50 5.24 7.01
N GLY A 121 -5.37 4.24 7.05
CA GLY A 121 -6.62 4.30 7.81
C GLY A 121 -7.60 3.18 7.47
N CYS A 122 -7.16 2.16 6.74
CA CYS A 122 -7.98 1.01 6.44
C CYS A 122 -7.74 -0.12 7.45
N VAL A 123 -8.81 -0.84 7.77
CA VAL A 123 -8.69 -2.20 8.32
C VAL A 123 -8.06 -3.06 7.24
N LEU A 124 -6.89 -3.61 7.52
CA LEU A 124 -6.12 -4.41 6.58
C LEU A 124 -6.24 -5.90 6.93
N ASP A 125 -6.75 -6.70 6.02
CA ASP A 125 -6.86 -8.16 6.16
C ASP A 125 -6.10 -8.85 5.03
N ILE A 126 -5.04 -9.59 5.38
CA ILE A 126 -4.15 -10.27 4.43
C ILE A 126 -4.27 -11.77 4.65
N ALA A 127 -4.87 -12.50 3.71
CA ALA A 127 -5.03 -13.94 3.82
C ALA A 127 -3.69 -14.69 3.65
N GLY A 128 -3.58 -15.87 4.29
CA GLY A 128 -2.38 -16.72 4.30
C GLY A 128 -1.70 -17.01 2.96
N GLY A 129 -2.49 -17.26 1.91
CA GLY A 129 -1.96 -17.57 0.59
C GLY A 129 -1.51 -16.36 -0.24
N ALA A 130 -1.74 -15.13 0.26
CA ALA A 130 -1.37 -13.92 -0.46
C ALA A 130 0.15 -13.80 -0.59
N ARG A 131 0.60 -13.26 -1.72
CA ARG A 131 2.02 -12.96 -1.95
C ARG A 131 2.21 -11.46 -2.05
N ILE A 132 3.01 -10.89 -1.16
CA ILE A 132 3.39 -9.46 -1.16
C ILE A 132 4.91 -9.39 -1.24
N GLY A 133 5.43 -8.80 -2.31
CA GLY A 133 6.86 -8.71 -2.59
C GLY A 133 7.58 -7.64 -1.77
N GLY A 134 6.88 -6.55 -1.42
CA GLY A 134 7.41 -5.43 -0.65
C GLY A 134 7.05 -5.43 0.83
N ASP A 135 7.14 -4.24 1.41
CA ASP A 135 6.77 -3.97 2.80
C ASP A 135 5.25 -3.74 2.94
N VAL A 136 4.74 -3.99 4.14
CA VAL A 136 3.39 -3.60 4.56
C VAL A 136 3.52 -2.47 5.59
N VAL A 137 2.90 -1.34 5.31
CA VAL A 137 2.87 -0.18 6.20
C VAL A 137 1.43 0.14 6.53
N SER A 138 1.08 0.18 7.81
CA SER A 138 -0.26 0.52 8.27
C SER A 138 -0.23 1.66 9.27
N PHE A 139 -1.06 2.65 9.02
CA PHE A 139 -1.52 3.67 9.96
C PHE A 139 -3.00 3.45 10.32
N GLY A 140 -3.54 2.29 9.92
CA GLY A 140 -4.93 1.91 10.15
C GLY A 140 -5.13 1.23 11.50
N PRO A 141 -6.40 1.14 11.94
CA PRO A 141 -6.74 0.64 13.26
C PRO A 141 -6.46 -0.86 13.41
N ASP A 142 -6.63 -1.66 12.36
CA ASP A 142 -6.49 -3.11 12.47
C ASP A 142 -5.64 -3.65 11.33
N VAL A 143 -4.70 -4.54 11.67
CA VAL A 143 -3.97 -5.38 10.72
C VAL A 143 -4.16 -6.84 11.12
N ARG A 144 -4.70 -7.64 10.20
CA ARG A 144 -4.87 -9.10 10.37
C ARG A 144 -4.03 -9.82 9.33
N LEU A 145 -3.12 -10.66 9.83
CA LEU A 145 -2.29 -11.55 9.02
C LEU A 145 -2.85 -12.96 9.13
N GLY A 146 -3.34 -13.49 8.02
CA GLY A 146 -3.96 -14.81 7.92
C GLY A 146 -2.97 -15.95 8.14
N PRO A 147 -3.49 -17.17 8.40
CA PRO A 147 -2.65 -18.30 8.79
C PRO A 147 -1.68 -18.71 7.69
N ASP A 148 -0.48 -19.13 8.06
CA ASP A 148 0.58 -19.58 7.15
C ASP A 148 1.05 -18.50 6.14
N LEU A 149 0.75 -17.21 6.40
CA LEU A 149 1.25 -16.10 5.60
C LEU A 149 2.77 -16.01 5.70
N ALA A 150 3.47 -16.00 4.57
CA ALA A 150 4.90 -15.74 4.49
C ALA A 150 5.14 -14.34 3.88
N LEU A 151 5.37 -13.35 4.74
CA LEU A 151 5.68 -11.98 4.33
C LEU A 151 7.22 -11.79 4.30
N PRO A 152 7.85 -11.67 3.11
CA PRO A 152 9.30 -11.47 3.02
C PRO A 152 9.73 -10.08 3.50
N GLY A 153 8.90 -9.06 3.26
CA GLY A 153 9.13 -7.69 3.69
C GLY A 153 8.90 -7.48 5.19
N ARG A 154 8.91 -6.20 5.57
CA ARG A 154 8.61 -5.72 6.92
C ARG A 154 7.12 -5.45 7.06
N LEU A 155 6.64 -5.51 8.30
CA LEU A 155 5.38 -4.88 8.68
C LEU A 155 5.68 -3.70 9.61
N ALA A 156 5.25 -2.50 9.25
CA ALA A 156 5.34 -1.33 10.12
C ALA A 156 3.92 -0.87 10.50
N MET A 157 3.64 -0.76 11.80
CA MET A 157 2.44 -0.13 12.34
C MET A 157 2.80 1.20 12.96
N LEU A 158 2.31 2.26 12.33
CA LEU A 158 2.61 3.66 12.63
C LEU A 158 1.36 4.34 13.16
N PRO A 159 1.48 5.37 14.01
CA PRO A 159 0.32 6.01 14.65
C PRO A 159 -0.64 6.59 13.61
N GLY A 160 -1.91 6.21 13.70
CA GLY A 160 -2.99 6.72 12.86
C GLY A 160 -3.39 8.16 13.18
N ARG A 161 -4.12 8.81 12.27
CA ARG A 161 -4.68 10.14 12.53
C ARG A 161 -5.78 10.05 13.58
N GLY A 162 -5.59 10.72 14.72
CA GLY A 162 -6.66 10.92 15.71
C GLY A 162 -6.67 9.94 16.88
N GLU A 163 -5.67 9.05 17.01
CA GLU A 163 -5.49 8.17 18.18
C GLU A 163 -5.07 8.92 19.47
N ARG A 164 -5.53 10.17 19.64
CA ARG A 164 -5.41 10.89 20.91
C ARG A 164 -6.40 10.35 21.96
N GLU A 165 -7.37 9.53 21.58
CA GLU A 165 -8.31 8.90 22.52
C GLU A 165 -7.99 7.41 22.70
N GLU A 166 -7.59 7.06 23.92
CA GLU A 166 -7.19 5.71 24.40
C GLU A 166 -8.17 4.56 24.15
N ARG A 167 -9.37 4.81 23.61
CA ARG A 167 -10.48 3.84 23.60
C ARG A 167 -10.33 2.73 22.57
N ASP A 168 -9.82 3.02 21.38
CA ASP A 168 -9.69 2.05 20.30
C ASP A 168 -8.22 1.90 19.94
N ARG A 169 -7.52 1.04 20.70
CA ARG A 169 -6.13 0.73 20.41
C ARG A 169 -6.05 -0.08 19.14
N PRO A 170 -5.11 0.26 18.24
CA PRO A 170 -4.96 -0.51 17.03
C PRO A 170 -4.56 -1.95 17.35
N THR A 171 -5.08 -2.89 16.55
CA THR A 171 -4.88 -4.33 16.76
C THR A 171 -3.99 -4.91 15.67
N LEU A 172 -3.01 -5.72 16.08
CA LEU A 172 -2.26 -6.61 15.19
C LEU A 172 -2.58 -8.07 15.54
N ASP A 173 -3.31 -8.72 14.65
CA ASP A 173 -3.65 -10.14 14.76
C ASP A 173 -2.77 -10.96 13.81
N VAL A 174 -1.79 -11.66 14.37
CA VAL A 174 -0.87 -12.54 13.65
C VAL A 174 -1.34 -13.97 13.82
N ARG A 175 -2.01 -14.54 12.81
CA ARG A 175 -2.57 -15.90 12.91
C ARG A 175 -1.48 -16.98 12.87
N ARG A 176 -1.87 -18.21 13.20
CA ARG A 176 -0.99 -19.37 13.29
C ARG A 176 -0.12 -19.55 12.03
N GLY A 177 1.16 -19.91 12.22
CA GLY A 177 2.04 -20.25 11.09
C GLY A 177 2.53 -19.04 10.29
N THR A 178 2.11 -17.83 10.64
CA THR A 178 2.56 -16.60 9.97
C THR A 178 4.03 -16.34 10.24
N ALA A 179 4.76 -15.99 9.18
CA ALA A 179 6.16 -15.57 9.22
C ALA A 179 6.31 -14.17 8.59
N VAL A 180 7.00 -13.26 9.29
CA VAL A 180 7.34 -11.92 8.78
C VAL A 180 8.85 -11.76 8.82
N SER A 181 9.51 -12.04 7.69
CA SER A 181 10.98 -12.15 7.62
C SER A 181 11.70 -10.82 7.83
N GLY A 182 11.12 -9.71 7.35
CA GLY A 182 11.66 -8.37 7.60
C GLY A 182 11.49 -7.89 9.04
N GLY A 183 10.68 -8.58 9.84
CA GLY A 183 10.30 -8.17 11.18
C GLY A 183 9.10 -7.21 11.22
N VAL A 184 8.65 -6.94 12.44
CA VAL A 184 7.53 -6.05 12.76
C VAL A 184 8.06 -4.85 13.53
N LEU A 185 7.73 -3.66 13.07
CA LEU A 185 8.00 -2.39 13.74
C LEU A 185 6.69 -1.80 14.27
N LEU A 186 6.65 -1.50 15.55
CA LEU A 186 5.53 -0.83 16.20
C LEU A 186 5.99 0.53 16.71
N ASP A 187 5.48 1.62 16.14
CA ASP A 187 5.84 2.98 16.56
C ASP A 187 4.86 3.56 17.60
N HIS A 188 3.82 2.80 17.94
CA HIS A 188 2.80 3.18 18.91
C HIS A 188 2.23 1.95 19.62
N CYS A 189 1.32 2.17 20.55
CA CYS A 189 0.73 1.10 21.34
C CYS A 189 -0.25 0.29 20.51
N VAL A 190 0.10 -0.95 20.24
CA VAL A 190 -0.73 -1.90 19.49
C VAL A 190 -1.14 -3.05 20.42
N GLN A 191 -2.41 -3.45 20.39
CA GLN A 191 -2.85 -4.72 20.98
C GLN A 191 -2.45 -5.84 20.03
N ILE A 192 -1.67 -6.81 20.52
CA ILE A 192 -1.21 -7.91 19.66
C ILE A 192 -1.80 -9.22 20.09
N GLU A 193 -2.36 -9.94 19.12
CA GLU A 193 -2.74 -11.34 19.24
C GLU A 193 -1.80 -12.16 18.35
N VAL A 194 -0.98 -13.02 18.97
CA VAL A 194 -0.04 -13.87 18.25
C VAL A 194 -0.48 -15.33 18.36
N GLY A 195 -0.76 -15.92 17.20
CA GLY A 195 -1.07 -17.32 17.04
C GLY A 195 0.15 -18.21 17.29
N ARG A 196 -0.10 -19.51 17.44
CA ARG A 196 0.96 -20.52 17.62
C ARG A 196 1.84 -20.62 16.37
N ASP A 197 3.05 -21.15 16.54
CA ASP A 197 3.95 -21.49 15.44
C ASP A 197 4.28 -20.29 14.52
N THR A 198 4.26 -19.07 15.05
CA THR A 198 4.57 -17.84 14.31
C THR A 198 6.06 -17.53 14.38
N ASP A 199 6.63 -17.02 13.28
CA ASP A 199 8.00 -16.54 13.21
C ASP A 199 8.00 -15.03 12.91
N VAL A 200 7.86 -14.25 13.97
CA VAL A 200 7.76 -12.79 13.90
C VAL A 200 8.70 -12.15 14.91
N ARG A 201 9.61 -11.29 14.42
CA ARG A 201 10.50 -10.49 15.27
C ARG A 201 9.92 -9.10 15.45
N ILE A 202 9.47 -8.79 16.66
CA ILE A 202 8.83 -7.51 16.97
C ILE A 202 9.88 -6.54 17.57
N SER A 203 9.85 -5.29 17.11
CA SER A 203 10.70 -4.19 17.58
C SER A 203 9.88 -2.89 17.73
N GLY A 204 10.34 -1.97 18.57
CA GLY A 204 9.68 -0.67 18.81
C GLY A 204 8.96 -0.58 20.17
N VAL A 205 7.78 0.03 20.19
CA VAL A 205 6.94 0.21 21.38
C VAL A 205 6.41 -1.13 21.87
N ALA A 206 6.31 -1.30 23.20
CA ALA A 206 5.78 -2.54 23.74
C ALA A 206 4.33 -2.74 23.30
N PRO A 207 4.00 -3.90 22.73
CA PRO A 207 2.61 -4.28 22.59
C PRO A 207 1.95 -4.44 23.95
N HIS A 208 0.65 -4.14 23.98
CA HIS A 208 -0.18 -4.58 25.09
C HIS A 208 -0.52 -6.04 24.93
N GLU A 209 -0.21 -6.84 25.95
CA GLU A 209 -0.86 -8.14 26.09
C GLU A 209 -2.37 -7.92 26.25
N PRO A 210 -3.22 -8.76 25.64
CA PRO A 210 -4.67 -8.70 25.81
C PRO A 210 -5.02 -8.76 27.29
N THR A 211 -5.42 -7.63 27.87
CA THR A 211 -5.94 -7.63 29.24
C THR A 211 -7.28 -8.33 29.23
N ALA A 212 -7.52 -9.18 30.23
CA ALA A 212 -8.84 -9.77 30.44
C ALA A 212 -9.94 -8.68 30.37
N PRO A 213 -11.10 -8.95 29.74
CA PRO A 213 -12.08 -7.93 29.30
C PRO A 213 -12.71 -7.06 30.42
N ASN A 214 -12.32 -7.25 31.68
CA ASN A 214 -12.91 -6.60 32.86
C ASN A 214 -11.89 -5.85 33.74
N ARG A 215 -10.71 -5.43 33.23
CA ARG A 215 -9.79 -4.58 34.02
C ARG A 215 -10.11 -3.09 33.79
N PRO A 216 -10.55 -2.33 34.82
CA PRO A 216 -10.98 -0.94 34.64
C PRO A 216 -9.86 0.06 34.38
N ASP A 217 -8.60 -0.31 34.61
CA ASP A 217 -7.45 0.57 34.44
C ASP A 217 -6.45 -0.10 33.49
N HIS A 218 -6.40 0.38 32.25
CA HIS A 218 -5.35 -0.02 31.32
C HIS A 218 -4.05 0.63 31.77
N ALA A 219 -3.09 -0.19 32.20
CA ALA A 219 -1.75 0.32 32.47
C ALA A 219 -1.22 1.04 31.21
N PRO A 220 -0.49 2.16 31.36
CA PRO A 220 0.18 2.81 30.24
C PRO A 220 1.18 1.83 29.62
N CYS A 221 1.38 1.92 28.30
CA CYS A 221 2.34 1.08 27.57
C CYS A 221 3.74 1.32 28.16
N SER A 222 4.32 0.30 28.78
CA SER A 222 5.72 0.34 29.20
C SER A 222 6.63 0.14 27.98
N ARG A 223 7.92 0.47 28.05
CA ARG A 223 8.87 0.05 27.00
C ARG A 223 9.25 -1.41 27.22
N PHE A 224 9.44 -2.17 26.14
CA PHE A 224 9.67 -3.61 26.18
C PHE A 224 10.96 -3.93 26.97
N PRO A 225 10.88 -4.61 28.14
CA PRO A 225 12.09 -5.00 28.87
C PRO A 225 12.77 -6.15 28.12
N GLY A 226 13.99 -5.92 27.62
CA GLY A 226 14.77 -6.96 26.92
C GLY A 226 14.94 -6.75 25.41
N ALA A 227 14.42 -5.66 24.86
CA ALA A 227 14.77 -5.26 23.50
C ALA A 227 16.14 -4.55 23.50
N GLN A 228 17.23 -5.31 23.44
CA GLN A 228 18.54 -4.72 23.13
C GLN A 228 18.47 -4.12 21.71
N GLY A 229 18.39 -2.79 21.63
CA GLY A 229 18.38 -2.02 20.38
C GLY A 229 17.23 -1.01 20.17
N VAL A 230 16.40 -0.71 21.17
CA VAL A 230 15.24 0.21 21.03
C VAL A 230 15.58 1.67 21.34
N ILE A 231 15.09 2.59 20.50
CA ILE A 231 15.19 4.05 20.64
C ILE A 231 13.98 4.57 21.48
N ASP A 232 14.17 5.64 22.27
CA ASP A 232 13.37 6.04 23.44
C ASP A 232 12.52 7.33 23.28
N ARG A 233 11.16 7.26 23.31
CA ARG A 233 10.10 8.32 23.17
C ARG A 233 10.32 9.79 23.65
N ALA A 234 11.39 10.10 24.38
CA ALA A 234 11.65 11.43 24.96
C ALA A 234 12.20 12.48 23.97
N GLY A 235 12.33 12.16 22.69
CA GLY A 235 12.94 13.03 21.66
C GLY A 235 11.98 13.84 20.78
N LEU A 236 10.67 13.79 21.01
CA LEU A 236 9.68 14.35 20.08
C LEU A 236 8.92 15.59 20.56
N PRO A 237 8.88 16.70 19.78
CA PRO A 237 8.04 17.84 20.08
C PRO A 237 6.56 17.60 19.70
N ALA A 238 5.66 18.23 20.47
CA ALA A 238 4.20 18.10 20.38
C ALA A 238 3.59 18.81 19.15
N PRO A 239 2.45 18.33 18.58
CA PRO A 239 1.89 18.94 17.37
C PRO A 239 0.65 19.81 17.62
N ASP A 240 0.56 20.89 16.84
CA ASP A 240 -0.69 21.53 16.42
C ASP A 240 -0.72 21.79 14.90
N ASP A 241 -1.97 21.84 14.43
CA ASP A 241 -2.58 22.30 13.16
C ASP A 241 -2.62 21.40 11.90
N VAL A 242 -3.84 21.42 11.32
CA VAL A 242 -4.50 20.56 10.30
C VAL A 242 -4.17 21.01 8.86
N PHE A 243 -4.40 20.20 7.80
CA PHE A 243 -5.09 20.57 6.51
C PHE A 243 -4.79 19.71 5.24
N VAL A 244 -5.86 19.53 4.43
CA VAL A 244 -6.09 19.07 3.02
C VAL A 244 -5.80 17.61 2.58
N HIS A 245 -6.83 16.98 1.98
CA HIS A 245 -6.86 15.64 1.38
C HIS A 245 -6.88 15.68 -0.17
N GLY A 246 -6.05 14.88 -0.84
CA GLY A 246 -6.03 14.67 -2.30
C GLY A 246 -4.70 15.05 -2.96
N ALA A 247 -3.83 14.07 -3.22
CA ALA A 247 -2.55 14.32 -3.89
C ALA A 247 -2.73 14.70 -5.37
N PRO A 248 -2.09 15.77 -5.87
CA PRO A 248 -2.12 16.12 -7.29
C PRO A 248 -1.53 15.00 -8.14
N GLU A 249 -2.17 14.71 -9.28
CA GLU A 249 -1.65 13.74 -10.25
C GLU A 249 -0.41 14.30 -10.95
N SER A 250 0.63 13.49 -11.01
CA SER A 250 1.79 13.75 -11.86
C SER A 250 1.74 12.81 -13.06
N ARG A 251 2.13 13.33 -14.24
CA ARG A 251 2.32 12.53 -15.45
C ARG A 251 3.81 12.45 -15.78
N PRO A 252 4.28 11.44 -16.51
CA PRO A 252 5.68 11.38 -16.91
C PRO A 252 6.14 12.69 -17.58
N GLY A 253 7.25 13.26 -17.12
CA GLY A 253 7.77 14.55 -17.61
C GLY A 253 6.97 15.81 -17.23
N SER A 254 5.88 15.70 -16.47
CA SER A 254 5.09 16.87 -16.04
C SER A 254 5.84 17.73 -15.04
N GLU A 255 5.50 19.02 -14.95
CA GLU A 255 5.99 19.93 -13.92
C GLU A 255 4.86 20.26 -12.93
N LEU A 256 5.13 20.05 -11.65
CA LEU A 256 4.28 20.45 -10.54
C LEU A 256 4.96 21.57 -9.76
N SER A 257 4.17 22.50 -9.23
CA SER A 257 4.66 23.53 -8.30
C SER A 257 4.95 22.90 -6.92
N ASP A 258 4.92 23.70 -5.85
CA ASP A 258 5.00 23.17 -4.49
C ASP A 258 3.78 22.31 -4.19
N VAL A 259 4.02 21.09 -3.69
CA VAL A 259 2.99 20.14 -3.31
C VAL A 259 2.95 20.04 -1.79
N ARG A 260 1.75 20.13 -1.21
CA ARG A 260 1.54 19.87 0.22
C ARG A 260 0.50 18.76 0.36
N LEU A 261 0.86 17.72 1.09
CA LEU A 261 0.10 16.51 1.31
C LEU A 261 -0.04 16.33 2.82
N VAL A 262 -1.19 15.84 3.26
CA VAL A 262 -1.37 15.43 4.65
C VAL A 262 -2.22 14.17 4.65
N ASN A 263 -1.75 13.12 5.30
CA ASN A 263 -2.33 11.78 5.27
C ASN A 263 -2.56 11.31 3.83
N SER A 264 -1.60 11.56 2.94
CA SER A 264 -1.67 11.15 1.55
C SER A 264 -0.26 10.92 1.03
N GLY A 265 -0.10 9.79 0.34
CA GLY A 265 1.10 9.55 -0.45
C GLY A 265 1.05 10.30 -1.78
N MET A 266 2.21 10.55 -2.36
CA MET A 266 2.37 10.98 -3.73
C MET A 266 3.44 10.15 -4.39
N GLU A 267 3.13 9.65 -5.57
CA GLU A 267 4.13 9.20 -6.53
C GLU A 267 4.33 10.31 -7.56
N LEU A 268 5.55 10.82 -7.67
CA LEU A 268 5.99 11.70 -8.75
C LEU A 268 6.42 10.80 -9.92
N ALA A 269 5.68 10.84 -11.03
CA ALA A 269 5.88 9.98 -12.18
C ALA A 269 7.30 10.11 -12.78
N ALA A 270 7.70 9.14 -13.59
CA ALA A 270 9.02 9.12 -14.21
C ALA A 270 9.36 10.42 -14.95
N ALA A 271 10.58 10.94 -14.75
CA ALA A 271 11.08 12.21 -15.29
C ALA A 271 10.25 13.47 -14.96
N ALA A 272 9.21 13.37 -14.11
CA ALA A 272 8.43 14.52 -13.70
C ALA A 272 9.23 15.40 -12.72
N ARG A 273 8.89 16.68 -12.68
CA ARG A 273 9.51 17.69 -11.82
C ARG A 273 8.49 18.22 -10.83
N ALA A 274 8.89 18.43 -9.59
CA ALA A 274 8.07 19.09 -8.57
C ALA A 274 8.88 20.18 -7.86
N GLY A 275 8.19 21.18 -7.33
CA GLY A 275 8.77 22.14 -6.38
C GLY A 275 9.12 21.48 -5.05
N THR A 276 8.80 22.16 -3.95
CA THR A 276 8.91 21.55 -2.63
C THR A 276 7.75 20.58 -2.43
N ILE A 277 8.01 19.31 -2.12
CA ILE A 277 6.97 18.38 -1.69
C ILE A 277 7.01 18.28 -0.17
N ARG A 278 5.92 18.66 0.48
CA ARG A 278 5.73 18.50 1.92
C ARG A 278 4.66 17.45 2.14
N THR A 279 4.93 16.45 2.97
CA THR A 279 3.91 15.52 3.42
C THR A 279 3.94 15.34 4.93
N HIS A 280 2.76 15.19 5.53
CA HIS A 280 2.62 14.76 6.93
C HIS A 280 1.79 13.49 6.95
N ASN A 281 2.32 12.39 7.47
CA ASN A 281 1.71 11.06 7.48
C ASN A 281 1.44 10.50 6.07
N GLY A 282 2.39 10.65 5.14
CA GLY A 282 2.23 10.16 3.78
C GLY A 282 3.56 9.75 3.16
N ALA A 283 3.52 8.88 2.16
CA ALA A 283 4.73 8.45 1.46
C ALA A 283 5.00 9.31 0.22
N VAL A 284 6.23 9.75 -0.01
CA VAL A 284 6.66 10.36 -1.27
C VAL A 284 7.53 9.39 -2.03
N VAL A 285 7.10 8.97 -3.21
CA VAL A 285 7.91 8.19 -4.14
C VAL A 285 8.30 9.08 -5.31
N LEU A 286 9.60 9.31 -5.51
CA LEU A 286 10.09 9.92 -6.74
C LEU A 286 10.38 8.81 -7.75
N GLY A 287 9.61 8.75 -8.84
CA GLY A 287 9.77 7.80 -9.93
C GLY A 287 11.12 7.95 -10.66
N VAL A 288 11.38 7.04 -11.61
CA VAL A 288 12.68 6.98 -12.33
C VAL A 288 13.00 8.33 -12.98
N GLY A 289 14.18 8.90 -12.68
CA GLY A 289 14.61 10.19 -13.22
C GLY A 289 13.79 11.41 -12.75
N ALA A 290 12.84 11.25 -11.82
CA ALA A 290 12.02 12.35 -11.33
C ALA A 290 12.86 13.32 -10.47
N VAL A 291 12.49 14.61 -10.49
CA VAL A 291 13.21 15.68 -9.79
C VAL A 291 12.29 16.42 -8.83
N ALA A 292 12.70 16.59 -7.57
CA ALA A 292 12.03 17.50 -6.64
C ALA A 292 12.99 18.61 -6.20
N LYS A 293 12.47 19.82 -5.97
CA LYS A 293 13.29 20.92 -5.45
C LYS A 293 13.73 20.66 -4.01
N SER A 294 12.84 20.13 -3.18
CA SER A 294 13.13 19.75 -1.79
C SER A 294 12.01 18.86 -1.24
N LEU A 295 12.30 18.10 -0.18
CA LEU A 295 11.32 17.26 0.51
C LEU A 295 11.23 17.62 1.99
N ASP A 296 10.02 17.62 2.52
CA ASP A 296 9.73 17.74 3.95
C ASP A 296 8.64 16.74 4.32
N VAL A 297 9.05 15.56 4.78
CA VAL A 297 8.19 14.40 5.03
C VAL A 297 8.18 14.12 6.51
N LEU A 298 7.05 14.33 7.18
CA LEU A 298 6.89 14.03 8.60
C LEU A 298 6.01 12.79 8.77
N ASN A 299 6.42 11.81 9.57
CA ASN A 299 5.75 10.53 9.81
C ASN A 299 5.43 9.76 8.51
N GLY A 300 6.35 9.77 7.56
CA GLY A 300 6.11 9.27 6.21
C GLY A 300 7.34 8.62 5.60
N ALA A 301 7.14 7.82 4.54
CA ALA A 301 8.25 7.21 3.82
C ALA A 301 8.68 8.08 2.64
N VAL A 302 9.97 8.13 2.36
CA VAL A 302 10.51 8.67 1.10
C VAL A 302 11.21 7.55 0.36
N VAL A 303 10.86 7.36 -0.92
CA VAL A 303 11.54 6.42 -1.81
C VAL A 303 12.01 7.15 -3.05
N LEU A 304 13.30 7.10 -3.32
CA LEU A 304 13.93 7.67 -4.50
C LEU A 304 14.26 6.54 -5.47
N LYS A 305 13.49 6.42 -6.56
CA LYS A 305 13.73 5.43 -7.63
C LYS A 305 15.00 5.76 -8.42
N PRO A 306 15.51 4.87 -9.30
CA PRO A 306 16.77 5.06 -9.98
C PRO A 306 16.81 6.39 -10.73
N GLU A 307 17.98 7.04 -10.69
CA GLU A 307 18.25 8.32 -11.36
C GLU A 307 17.40 9.51 -10.88
N SER A 308 16.54 9.35 -9.88
CA SER A 308 15.78 10.46 -9.30
C SER A 308 16.70 11.42 -8.53
N ARG A 309 16.31 12.69 -8.45
CA ARG A 309 17.13 13.75 -7.86
C ARG A 309 16.33 14.66 -6.96
N ILE A 310 16.94 15.07 -5.85
CA ILE A 310 16.46 16.18 -5.04
C ILE A 310 17.51 17.30 -5.07
N GLU A 311 17.12 18.47 -5.54
CA GLU A 311 18.05 19.60 -5.76
C GLU A 311 18.41 20.33 -4.46
N GLY A 312 17.53 20.28 -3.47
CA GLY A 312 17.63 21.01 -2.22
C GLY A 312 17.55 20.11 -1.00
N PRO A 313 17.18 20.66 0.17
CA PRO A 313 17.17 19.92 1.42
C PRO A 313 16.09 18.83 1.46
N VAL A 314 16.35 17.78 2.23
CA VAL A 314 15.45 16.67 2.50
C VAL A 314 15.32 16.53 4.01
N ASN A 315 14.13 16.78 4.53
CA ASN A 315 13.77 16.49 5.91
C ASN A 315 12.83 15.28 5.92
N VAL A 316 13.19 14.20 6.62
CA VAL A 316 12.33 13.04 6.85
C VAL A 316 12.23 12.82 8.35
N GLY A 317 11.12 13.21 8.94
CA GLY A 317 10.76 12.92 10.33
C GLY A 317 10.03 11.58 10.42
N ASN A 318 10.43 10.71 11.34
CA ASN A 318 9.73 9.49 11.75
C ASN A 318 9.32 8.59 10.58
N GLY A 319 10.24 8.33 9.66
CA GLY A 319 10.01 7.38 8.59
C GLY A 319 11.25 7.10 7.76
N PRO A 320 11.19 6.07 6.89
CA PRO A 320 12.34 5.64 6.14
C PRO A 320 12.62 6.58 4.95
N LEU A 321 13.90 6.86 4.70
CA LEU A 321 14.39 7.38 3.43
C LEU A 321 15.13 6.27 2.70
N VAL A 322 14.56 5.79 1.59
CA VAL A 322 15.12 4.74 0.75
C VAL A 322 15.62 5.35 -0.55
N MET A 323 16.87 5.04 -0.92
CA MET A 323 17.51 5.52 -2.13
C MET A 323 17.93 4.33 -3.01
N GLU A 324 17.38 4.25 -4.21
CA GLU A 324 17.77 3.25 -5.21
C GLU A 324 19.00 3.71 -6.02
N GLN A 325 19.60 2.79 -6.79
CA GLN A 325 20.85 3.04 -7.50
C GLN A 325 20.76 4.25 -8.43
N GLY A 326 21.73 5.16 -8.31
CA GLY A 326 21.81 6.37 -9.14
C GLY A 326 20.91 7.52 -8.69
N SER A 327 20.09 7.34 -7.66
CA SER A 327 19.37 8.46 -7.04
C SER A 327 20.34 9.40 -6.30
N SER A 328 20.01 10.69 -6.20
CA SER A 328 20.90 11.70 -5.61
C SER A 328 20.14 12.79 -4.85
N ILE A 329 20.74 13.28 -3.77
CA ILE A 329 20.27 14.45 -3.01
C ILE A 329 21.42 15.45 -2.97
N GLN A 330 21.19 16.66 -3.47
CA GLN A 330 22.22 17.71 -3.54
C GLN A 330 22.26 18.60 -2.28
N GLY A 331 21.15 18.70 -1.55
CA GLY A 331 21.07 19.50 -0.32
C GLY A 331 21.36 18.72 0.97
N GLU A 332 21.16 19.40 2.10
CA GLU A 332 21.24 18.79 3.43
C GLU A 332 20.18 17.69 3.57
N VAL A 333 20.59 16.52 4.06
CA VAL A 333 19.69 15.43 4.41
C VAL A 333 19.58 15.35 5.92
N ARG A 334 18.36 15.49 6.43
CA ARG A 334 18.02 15.35 7.84
C ARG A 334 16.94 14.28 7.99
N VAL A 335 17.37 13.09 8.38
CA VAL A 335 16.44 12.02 8.79
C VAL A 335 16.38 12.03 10.32
N VAL A 336 15.26 12.51 10.85
CA VAL A 336 15.00 12.52 12.29
C VAL A 336 14.09 11.35 12.58
N THR A 337 14.64 10.25 13.08
CA THR A 337 13.81 9.22 13.71
C THR A 337 13.58 9.66 15.14
N SER A 338 12.33 9.89 15.50
CA SER A 338 11.97 9.93 16.89
C SER A 338 12.30 8.62 17.58
N SER A 339 13.23 8.74 18.51
CA SER A 339 13.28 7.91 19.69
C SER A 339 11.93 7.96 20.39
#